data_AF-A0A1D8KB25-F1
#
_entry.id   AF-A0A1D8KB25-F1
#
_cell.length_a   1.000
_cell.length_b   1.000
_cell.length_c   1.000
_cell.angle_alpha   90.00
_cell.angle_beta   90.00
_cell.angle_gamma   90.00
#
_symmetry.space_group_name_H-M   'P 1'
#
loop_
_entity.id
_entity.type
_entity.pdbx_description
1 polymer ?
#
loop_
_entity_poly.entity_id
_entity_poly.type
_entity_poly.pdbx_seq_one_letter_code
_entity_poly.pdbx_strand_id
1 'polypeptide(L)' 'MSAADGMRLCTCGAQAAVRRETRRIAGSGEEIVYRVACPVCGQTGPAVVLGERDEAEVIAEAVAAWNALISRTRPLE' A
#
# COMPACT_ATOMS: atom_id res chain seq x y z
N MET A 1 21.01 5.03 -1.71
CA MET A 1 20.48 3.93 -0.88
C MET A 1 19.27 4.50 -0.15
N SER A 2 18.08 4.37 -0.75
CA SER A 2 16.90 5.12 -0.34
C SER A 2 16.24 4.49 0.89
N ALA A 3 15.97 5.31 1.90
CA ALA A 3 15.37 4.99 3.20
C ALA A 3 13.89 4.51 3.14
N ALA A 4 13.51 3.79 2.08
CA ALA A 4 12.21 3.17 1.89
C ALA A 4 12.20 1.67 2.27
N ASP A 5 13.38 1.12 2.59
CA ASP A 5 13.68 -0.31 2.80
C ASP A 5 13.30 -0.87 4.19
N GLY A 6 12.62 -0.07 5.04
CA GLY A 6 12.49 -0.39 6.46
C GLY A 6 11.28 -1.20 6.91
N MET A 7 10.10 -1.09 6.27
CA MET A 7 8.89 -1.57 6.96
C MET A 7 7.68 -1.87 6.07
N ARG A 8 7.83 -2.84 5.16
CA ARG A 8 6.71 -3.40 4.37
C ARG A 8 6.94 -4.88 4.10
N LEU A 9 7.15 -5.69 5.14
CA LEU A 9 7.21 -7.14 4.94
C LEU A 9 5.79 -7.70 4.81
N CYS A 10 5.62 -8.64 3.90
CA CYS A 10 4.42 -9.47 3.83
C CYS A 10 4.54 -10.64 4.81
N THR A 11 3.40 -11.26 5.16
CA THR A 11 3.37 -12.52 5.91
C THR A 11 4.13 -13.65 5.21
N CYS A 12 4.27 -13.61 3.88
CA CYS A 12 5.09 -14.57 3.13
C CYS A 12 6.61 -14.31 3.22
N GLY A 13 7.04 -13.30 3.97
CA GLY A 13 8.46 -12.95 4.16
C GLY A 13 9.05 -12.03 3.08
N ALA A 14 8.33 -11.77 1.98
CA ALA A 14 8.80 -10.88 0.92
C ALA A 14 8.59 -9.39 1.26
N GLN A 15 9.44 -8.52 0.70
CA GLN A 15 9.23 -7.07 0.74
C GLN A 15 8.09 -6.69 -0.21
N ALA A 16 7.08 -6.01 0.32
CA ALA A 16 5.95 -5.49 -0.43
C ALA A 16 6.27 -4.09 -0.98
N ALA A 17 5.72 -3.79 -2.14
CA ALA A 17 5.98 -2.55 -2.87
C ALA A 17 4.73 -1.65 -2.85
N VAL A 18 4.95 -0.33 -2.84
CA VAL A 18 3.85 0.61 -3.11
C VAL A 18 3.64 0.70 -4.61
N ARG A 19 2.38 0.62 -5.02
CA ARG A 19 1.92 0.73 -6.40
C ARG A 19 1.02 1.94 -6.51
N ARG A 20 1.28 2.75 -7.55
CA ARG A 20 0.41 3.83 -8.00
C ARG A 20 -0.49 3.27 -9.10
N GLU A 21 -1.79 3.37 -8.93
CA GLU A 21 -2.79 2.90 -9.87
C GLU A 21 -3.73 4.05 -10.22
N THR A 22 -4.18 4.09 -11.48
CA THR A 22 -5.24 5.01 -11.90
C THR A 22 -6.57 4.27 -11.85
N ARG A 23 -7.48 4.72 -10.99
CA ARG A 23 -8.83 4.16 -10.86
C ARG A 23 -9.82 5.06 -11.59
N ARG A 24 -10.61 4.46 -12.48
CA ARG A 24 -11.72 5.19 -13.13
C ARG A 24 -12.91 5.27 -12.20
N ILE A 25 -13.43 6.48 -12.03
CA ILE A 25 -14.68 6.77 -11.33
C ILE A 25 -15.80 6.77 -12.36
N ALA A 26 -16.86 6.02 -12.09
CA ALA A 26 -18.04 6.01 -12.96
C ALA A 26 -18.63 7.42 -13.02
N GLY A 27 -18.57 8.07 -14.19
CA GLY A 27 -19.26 9.34 -14.44
C GLY A 27 -18.41 10.58 -14.68
N SER A 28 -17.08 10.49 -14.85
CA SER A 28 -16.17 11.47 -15.51
C SER A 28 -14.91 11.84 -14.71
N GLY A 29 -14.20 10.85 -14.12
CA GLY A 29 -12.93 11.13 -13.47
C GLY A 29 -11.98 9.94 -13.44
N GLU A 30 -10.69 10.23 -13.49
CA GLU A 30 -9.63 9.31 -13.12
C GLU A 30 -9.05 9.80 -11.79
N GLU A 31 -9.02 8.94 -10.77
CA GLU A 31 -8.33 9.21 -9.51
C GLU A 31 -7.06 8.37 -9.45
N ILE A 32 -6.01 8.94 -8.83
CA ILE A 32 -4.79 8.21 -8.54
C ILE A 32 -4.95 7.61 -7.16
N VAL A 33 -4.66 6.31 -7.05
CA VAL A 33 -4.65 5.59 -5.77
C VAL A 33 -3.28 4.96 -5.54
N TYR A 34 -2.86 4.93 -4.29
CA TYR A 34 -1.66 4.22 -3.84
C TYR A 34 -2.08 3.05 -2.98
N ARG A 35 -1.45 1.89 -3.21
CA ARG A 35 -1.58 0.73 -2.32
C ARG A 35 -0.32 -0.08 -2.24
N VAL A 36 -0.15 -0.76 -1.12
CA VAL A 36 0.93 -1.73 -0.95
C VAL A 36 0.49 -3.07 -1.53
N ALA A 37 1.35 -3.72 -2.30
CA ALA A 37 1.12 -5.05 -2.85
C ALA A 37 2.38 -5.92 -2.72
N CYS A 38 2.20 -7.17 -2.29
CA CYS A 38 3.26 -8.15 -2.31
C CYS A 38 3.41 -8.73 -3.73
N PRO A 39 4.58 -8.58 -4.38
CA PRO A 39 4.80 -9.13 -5.73
C PRO A 39 4.91 -10.66 -5.75
N VAL A 40 5.04 -11.31 -4.58
CA VAL A 40 5.25 -12.76 -4.48
C VAL A 40 3.93 -13.51 -4.28
N CYS A 41 3.16 -13.15 -3.25
CA CYS A 41 1.90 -13.85 -2.95
C CYS A 41 0.65 -13.13 -3.49
N GLY A 42 0.80 -11.94 -4.07
CA GLY A 42 -0.31 -11.15 -4.61
C GLY A 42 -1.21 -10.49 -3.55
N GLN A 43 -0.89 -10.60 -2.26
CA GLN A 43 -1.63 -9.92 -1.20
C GLN A 43 -1.55 -8.41 -1.40
N THR A 44 -2.69 -7.73 -1.23
CA THR A 44 -2.79 -6.29 -1.44
C THR A 44 -3.43 -5.59 -0.25
N GLY A 45 -2.90 -4.41 0.06
CA GLY A 45 -3.42 -3.52 1.06
C GLY A 45 -4.56 -2.65 0.50
N PRO A 46 -5.17 -1.83 1.38
CA PRO A 46 -6.20 -0.89 1.00
C PRO A 46 -5.68 0.14 -0.01
N ALA A 47 -6.57 0.58 -0.90
CA ALA A 47 -6.30 1.67 -1.82
C ALA A 47 -6.54 3.01 -1.12
N VAL A 48 -5.50 3.86 -1.11
CA VAL A 48 -5.55 5.22 -0.56
C VAL A 48 -5.57 6.21 -1.73
N VAL A 49 -6.57 7.09 -1.77
CA VAL A 49 -6.75 8.04 -2.86
C VAL A 49 -5.81 9.24 -2.67
N LEU A 50 -5.16 9.68 -3.75
CA LEU A 50 -4.31 10.87 -3.76
C LEU A 50 -5.14 12.14 -3.58
N GLY A 51 -6.16 12.35 -4.42
CA GLY A 51 -6.97 13.57 -4.42
C GLY A 51 -6.09 14.82 -4.54
N GLU A 52 -6.28 15.76 -3.62
CA GLU A 52 -5.49 17.00 -3.50
C GLU A 52 -4.37 16.90 -2.42
N ARG A 53 -4.13 15.70 -1.88
CA ARG A 53 -3.17 15.45 -0.80
C ARG A 53 -1.74 15.32 -1.34
N ASP A 54 -0.77 15.43 -0.43
CA ASP A 54 0.63 15.17 -0.74
C ASP A 54 0.89 13.67 -1.01
N GLU A 55 1.69 13.38 -2.04
CA GLU A 55 2.01 12.01 -2.44
C GLU A 55 2.74 11.25 -1.31
N ALA A 56 3.67 11.89 -0.59
CA ALA A 56 4.41 11.24 0.47
C ALA A 56 3.51 10.92 1.68
N GLU A 57 2.55 11.80 1.99
CA GLU A 57 1.53 11.54 3.03
C GLU A 57 0.68 10.31 2.68
N VAL A 58 0.21 10.24 1.43
CA VAL A 58 -0.64 9.14 0.95
C VAL A 58 0.13 7.82 0.89
N ILE A 59 1.42 7.86 0.50
CA ILE A 59 2.30 6.68 0.56
C ILE A 59 2.50 6.23 2.01
N ALA A 60 2.76 7.15 2.94
CA ALA A 60 2.94 6.82 4.35
C ALA A 60 1.68 6.17 4.94
N GLU A 61 0.49 6.68 4.61
CA GLU A 61 -0.80 6.12 5.02
C GLU A 61 -1.00 4.70 4.45
N ALA A 62 -0.72 4.48 3.16
CA ALA A 62 -0.83 3.17 2.54
C ALA A 62 0.12 2.14 3.20
N VAL A 63 1.33 2.57 3.59
CA VAL A 63 2.30 1.75 4.33
C VAL A 63 1.81 1.44 5.74
N ALA A 64 1.30 2.45 6.46
CA ALA A 64 0.76 2.27 7.81
C ALA A 64 -0.43 1.28 7.80
N ALA A 65 -1.34 1.43 6.84
CA ALA A 65 -2.48 0.54 6.69
C ALA A 65 -2.07 -0.90 6.34
N TRP A 66 -1.05 -1.07 5.49
CA TRP A 66 -0.44 -2.39 5.24
C TRP A 66 0.14 -3.01 6.51
N ASN A 67 0.94 -2.26 7.27
CA ASN A 67 1.55 -2.78 8.49
C ASN A 67 0.51 -3.14 9.55
N ALA A 68 -0.57 -2.36 9.67
CA ALA A 68 -1.70 -2.70 10.53
C ALA A 68 -2.41 -3.99 10.07
N LEU A 69 -2.58 -4.17 8.76
CA LEU A 69 -3.15 -5.40 8.18
C LEU A 69 -2.27 -6.62 8.51
N ILE A 70 -0.97 -6.56 8.22
CA ILE A 70 -0.03 -7.65 8.50
C ILE A 70 0.05 -7.96 10.00
N SER A 71 0.02 -6.93 10.86
CA SER A 71 0.02 -7.10 12.32
C SER A 71 -1.21 -7.85 12.82
N ARG A 72 -2.38 -7.68 12.17
CA ARG A 72 -3.60 -8.44 12.48
C ARG A 72 -3.57 -9.86 11.93
N THR A 73 -2.90 -10.09 10.80
CA THR A 73 -2.84 -11.40 10.14
C THR A 73 -1.80 -12.33 10.74
N ARG A 74 -0.87 -11.86 11.59
CA ARG A 74 -0.01 -12.73 12.39
C ARG A 74 -0.76 -13.23 13.64
N PRO A 75 -1.27 -14.47 13.70
CA PRO A 75 -1.39 -15.13 14.99
C PRO A 75 0.03 -15.25 15.55
N LEU A 76 0.25 -14.67 16.73
CA LEU A 76 1.42 -14.92 17.54
C LEU A 76 1.33 -16.39 17.99
N GLU A 77 2.15 -17.27 17.43
CA GLU A 77 2.55 -18.51 18.11
C GLU A 77 3.81 -18.25 18.93
#